data_AF-A0AAU5LR40-F1
#
_entry.id   AF-A0AAU5LR40-F1
#
_cell.length_a   1.000
_cell.length_b   1.000
_cell.length_c   1.000
_cell.angle_alpha   90.00
_cell.angle_beta   90.00
_cell.angle_gamma   90.00
#
_symmetry.space_group_name_H-M   'P 1'
#
loop_
_entity.id
_entity.type
_entity.pdbx_description
1 polymer ?
#
loop_
_entity_poly.entity_id
_entity_poly.type
_entity_poly.pdbx_seq_one_letter_code
_entity_poly.pdbx_strand_id
1 'polypeptide(L)'
;MTLRPSRLATALCAGTALALAASLPAVALAPTASYDRACYDTSIPGTVEEERLDNTSSPGGPAVPPQILERSGFSRQVSQFTRTLCALPGYHSAAVVVRAQGEALWRTAIRRAQGAHAAPDLPATDDRGLYWARISMAKALRQWQPRQPLEAVQRAELIRSFEYASRGITSTRFDDGVRRVLVTGFDPFTLDADIRIGNPSGANALSLDGTRWQVNGETVQIETVVFPVRYTDFDEGMVEDALAPHYRPGPQHAELVMTASQGRVGLFDLEVFNGRRRSVVSIGDNNNLWGGGTITAPVVAPGMPAGPEWLTSSLPMTEMAATAVPPFRTRVNTSVLEIPAGQTTPVRRPAGPTAGSIASEGAGGGYLSNEVAYRNTLQRELLDPSMPAGHLHVPVLQFGAGNTTEITDPTYEANRDAIVAGSHAILRTALN
;
A
#
# COMPACT_ATOMS: atom_id res chain seq x y z
N MET A 1 -34.76 -14.51 59.84
CA MET A 1 -33.42 -13.98 60.17
C MET A 1 -33.21 -12.75 59.30
N THR A 2 -33.75 -11.55 59.55
CA THR A 2 -33.90 -10.76 60.78
C THR A 2 -32.64 -10.67 61.62
N LEU A 3 -31.81 -9.67 61.31
CA LEU A 3 -31.20 -8.83 62.35
C LEU A 3 -31.39 -7.36 61.95
N ARG A 4 -31.83 -6.61 62.95
CA ARG A 4 -32.31 -5.24 62.96
C ARG A 4 -31.29 -4.41 63.81
N PRO A 5 -31.53 -3.13 64.15
CA PRO A 5 -30.73 -1.98 63.72
C PRO A 5 -29.97 -1.31 64.89
N SER A 6 -29.21 -0.25 64.60
CA SER A 6 -28.86 0.77 65.59
C SER A 6 -29.14 2.17 65.06
N ARG A 7 -30.08 2.85 65.75
CA ARG A 7 -30.45 4.25 65.61
C ARG A 7 -29.43 5.13 66.34
N LEU A 8 -29.20 6.34 65.82
CA LEU A 8 -28.88 7.58 66.57
C LEU A 8 -29.10 8.72 65.55
N ALA A 9 -30.24 9.41 65.62
CA ALA A 9 -30.51 10.59 66.44
C ALA A 9 -30.29 11.88 65.64
N THR A 10 -31.42 12.47 65.27
CA THR A 10 -31.61 13.78 64.66
C THR A 10 -31.23 14.89 65.64
N ALA A 11 -30.42 15.84 65.20
CA ALA A 11 -30.34 17.17 65.79
C ALA A 11 -30.37 18.21 64.67
N LEU A 12 -31.52 18.90 64.54
CA LEU A 12 -31.65 20.13 63.78
C LEU A 12 -30.92 21.23 64.55
N CYS A 13 -29.89 21.81 63.94
CA CYS A 13 -29.42 23.16 64.27
C CYS A 13 -29.59 24.02 63.02
N ALA A 14 -30.60 24.89 63.07
CA ALA A 14 -30.73 26.02 62.18
C ALA A 14 -29.58 27.01 62.49
N GLY A 15 -28.61 27.07 61.59
CA GLY A 15 -27.50 28.02 61.64
C GLY A 15 -27.48 28.84 60.36
N THR A 16 -27.80 30.12 60.49
CA THR A 16 -27.67 31.17 59.47
C THR A 16 -26.22 31.26 58.98
N ALA A 17 -25.96 30.85 57.73
CA ALA A 17 -24.68 31.11 57.06
C ALA A 17 -24.87 32.21 56.01
N LEU A 18 -24.29 33.38 56.29
CA LEU A 18 -24.07 34.47 55.35
C LEU A 18 -23.47 33.93 54.05
N ALA A 19 -24.11 34.22 52.92
CA ALA A 19 -23.50 34.07 51.61
C ALA A 19 -22.41 35.14 51.43
N LEU A 20 -21.16 34.81 51.75
CA LEU A 20 -20.01 35.52 51.20
C LEU A 20 -19.89 35.12 49.73
N ALA A 21 -20.43 35.95 48.83
CA ALA A 21 -20.09 35.91 47.43
C ALA A 21 -18.63 36.37 47.27
N ALA A 22 -17.69 35.42 47.36
CA ALA A 22 -16.33 35.66 46.90
C ALA A 22 -16.37 35.74 45.37
N SER A 23 -16.32 36.96 44.85
CA SER A 23 -16.01 37.25 43.45
C SER A 23 -14.59 36.76 43.15
N LEU A 24 -14.47 35.50 42.74
CA LEU A 24 -13.29 35.02 42.06
C LEU A 24 -13.14 35.86 40.78
N PRO A 25 -11.98 36.49 40.51
CA PRO A 25 -11.75 37.09 39.22
C PRO A 25 -11.84 35.95 38.20
N ALA A 26 -12.74 36.09 37.24
CA ALA A 26 -12.72 35.26 36.05
C ALA A 26 -11.35 35.50 35.41
N VAL A 27 -10.42 34.55 35.60
CA VAL A 27 -9.21 34.49 34.80
C VAL A 27 -9.72 34.23 33.39
N ALA A 28 -9.74 35.29 32.58
CA ALA A 28 -9.94 35.14 31.15
C ALA A 28 -8.90 34.14 30.66
N LEU A 29 -9.33 32.92 30.36
CA LEU A 29 -8.53 31.99 29.59
C LEU A 29 -8.24 32.74 28.29
N ALA A 30 -6.97 33.14 28.13
CA ALA A 30 -6.49 33.65 26.87
C ALA A 30 -6.93 32.65 25.79
N PRO A 31 -7.45 33.10 24.64
CA PRO A 31 -7.73 32.19 23.55
C PRO A 31 -6.45 31.38 23.31
N THR A 32 -6.56 30.05 23.34
CA THR A 32 -5.46 29.16 22.96
C THR A 32 -5.01 29.60 21.58
N ALA A 33 -3.90 30.33 21.52
CA ALA A 33 -3.35 30.83 20.29
C ALA A 33 -3.18 29.64 19.34
N SER A 34 -3.52 29.88 18.08
CA SER A 34 -3.47 28.96 16.94
C SER A 34 -2.05 28.47 16.65
N TYR A 35 -1.44 27.73 17.57
CA TYR A 35 -0.09 27.19 17.44
C TYR A 35 -0.01 26.14 16.31
N ASP A 36 -1.11 25.47 15.97
CA ASP A 36 -1.14 24.47 14.88
C ASP A 36 -0.91 25.07 13.48
N ARG A 37 -1.14 26.37 13.27
CA ARG A 37 -0.85 27.04 11.98
C ARG A 37 0.60 27.52 11.85
N ALA A 38 1.37 27.57 12.94
CA ALA A 38 2.70 28.19 12.93
C ALA A 38 3.82 27.25 12.43
N CYS A 39 3.59 25.93 12.40
CA CYS A 39 4.56 24.91 12.01
C CYS A 39 4.27 24.27 10.64
N TYR A 40 3.29 24.79 9.89
CA TYR A 40 2.96 24.30 8.55
C TYR A 40 2.83 25.47 7.58
N ASP A 41 3.49 25.34 6.43
CA ASP A 41 3.30 26.22 5.29
C ASP A 41 2.37 25.55 4.28
N THR A 42 1.08 25.89 4.36
CA THR A 42 0.05 25.36 3.46
C THR A 42 0.11 25.95 2.05
N SER A 43 0.98 26.95 1.80
CA SER A 43 1.22 27.48 0.45
C SER A 43 2.14 26.58 -0.37
N ILE A 44 2.89 25.68 0.28
CA ILE A 44 3.66 24.64 -0.40
C ILE A 44 2.66 23.67 -1.05
N PRO A 45 2.64 23.57 -2.39
CA PRO A 45 1.71 22.69 -3.08
C PRO A 45 2.02 21.23 -2.75
N GLY A 46 0.96 20.42 -2.73
CA GLY A 46 1.11 18.97 -2.63
C GLY A 46 1.58 18.38 -3.96
N THR A 47 1.91 17.09 -3.94
CA THR A 47 1.89 16.31 -5.18
C THR A 47 0.44 16.10 -5.66
N VAL A 48 0.26 15.65 -6.90
CA VAL A 48 -1.08 15.33 -7.41
C VAL A 48 -1.79 14.31 -6.51
N GLU A 49 -1.09 13.29 -5.98
CA GLU A 49 -1.68 12.38 -4.97
C GLU A 49 -2.18 13.11 -3.72
N GLU A 50 -1.38 14.02 -3.18
CA GLU A 50 -1.67 14.78 -1.96
C GLU A 50 -2.78 15.83 -2.15
N GLU A 51 -2.99 16.30 -3.38
CA GLU A 51 -4.10 17.17 -3.77
C GLU A 51 -5.44 16.42 -3.81
N ARG A 52 -5.43 15.11 -4.05
CA ARG A 52 -6.66 14.29 -4.05
C ARG A 52 -7.31 14.12 -2.68
N LEU A 53 -6.66 14.54 -1.59
CA LEU A 53 -7.21 14.44 -0.23
C LEU A 53 -8.57 15.15 -0.07
N ASP A 54 -8.84 16.15 -0.90
CA ASP A 54 -10.09 16.92 -0.88
C ASP A 54 -11.11 16.48 -1.95
N ASN A 55 -10.80 15.43 -2.73
CA ASN A 55 -11.66 14.96 -3.81
C ASN A 55 -12.94 14.30 -3.29
N THR A 56 -14.05 14.57 -3.99
CA THR A 56 -15.40 14.09 -3.67
C THR A 56 -15.87 13.07 -4.70
N SER A 57 -16.70 12.09 -4.32
CA SER A 57 -17.35 11.17 -5.28
C SER A 57 -18.52 11.80 -6.04
N SER A 58 -19.08 12.90 -5.55
CA SER A 58 -20.17 13.63 -6.17
C SER A 58 -20.05 15.15 -5.94
N PRO A 59 -20.51 16.01 -6.88
CA PRO A 59 -20.45 17.46 -6.71
C PRO A 59 -21.16 17.92 -5.43
N GLY A 60 -20.44 18.66 -4.57
CA GLY A 60 -20.95 19.16 -3.29
C GLY A 60 -21.06 18.10 -2.18
N GLY A 61 -20.64 16.85 -2.45
CA GLY A 61 -20.55 15.80 -1.45
C GLY A 61 -19.33 15.95 -0.53
N PRO A 62 -19.24 15.15 0.54
CA PRO A 62 -18.06 15.11 1.40
C PRO A 62 -16.84 14.54 0.65
N ALA A 63 -15.64 15.01 1.01
CA ALA A 63 -14.39 14.45 0.50
C ALA A 63 -14.28 12.97 0.90
N VAL A 64 -13.86 12.12 -0.04
CA VAL A 64 -13.81 10.66 0.16
C VAL A 64 -12.65 10.23 1.06
N PRO A 65 -11.41 10.74 0.90
CA PRO A 65 -10.29 10.33 1.74
C PRO A 65 -10.49 10.56 3.24
N PRO A 66 -11.02 11.72 3.72
CA PRO A 66 -11.31 11.92 5.14
C PRO A 66 -12.36 10.94 5.68
N GLN A 67 -13.38 10.59 4.89
CA GLN A 67 -14.37 9.59 5.28
C GLN A 67 -13.75 8.20 5.45
N ILE A 68 -12.86 7.81 4.53
CA ILE A 68 -12.12 6.54 4.62
C ILE A 68 -11.22 6.54 5.85
N LEU A 69 -10.47 7.62 6.11
CA LEU A 69 -9.59 7.74 7.28
C LEU A 69 -10.34 7.62 8.60
N GLU A 70 -11.52 8.24 8.70
CA GLU A 70 -12.34 8.16 9.90
C GLU A 70 -12.89 6.74 10.10
N ARG A 71 -13.49 6.15 9.07
CA ARG A 71 -14.10 4.81 9.15
C ARG A 71 -13.10 3.66 9.19
N SER A 72 -11.84 3.90 8.85
CA SER A 72 -10.73 2.95 9.02
C SER A 72 -9.98 3.14 10.34
N GLY A 73 -10.24 4.23 11.06
CA GLY A 73 -9.60 4.58 12.34
C GLY A 73 -8.21 5.21 12.22
N PHE A 74 -7.71 5.44 11.01
CA PHE A 74 -6.39 6.05 10.78
C PHE A 74 -6.37 7.57 10.99
N SER A 75 -7.52 8.24 11.01
CA SER A 75 -7.63 9.70 11.27
C SER A 75 -6.91 10.12 12.56
N ARG A 76 -6.98 9.29 13.61
CA ARG A 76 -6.29 9.51 14.89
C ARG A 76 -4.77 9.47 14.77
N GLN A 77 -4.25 8.48 14.04
CA GLN A 77 -2.80 8.32 13.86
C GLN A 77 -2.24 9.46 13.01
N VAL A 78 -2.93 9.85 11.92
CA VAL A 78 -2.57 11.02 11.11
C VAL A 78 -2.53 12.28 11.98
N SER A 79 -3.58 12.53 12.76
CA SER A 79 -3.67 13.71 13.63
C SER A 79 -2.56 13.74 14.69
N GLN A 80 -2.22 12.59 15.28
CA GLN A 80 -1.13 12.48 16.25
C GLN A 80 0.22 12.77 15.58
N PHE A 81 0.45 12.22 14.39
CA PHE A 81 1.68 12.46 13.64
C PHE A 81 1.89 13.93 13.32
N THR A 82 0.86 14.60 12.80
CA THR A 82 0.87 16.04 12.50
C THR A 82 1.22 16.86 13.73
N ARG A 83 0.55 16.64 14.87
CA ARG A 83 0.91 17.35 16.12
C ARG A 83 2.33 17.04 16.60
N THR A 84 2.78 15.79 16.41
CA THR A 84 4.12 15.36 16.80
C THR A 84 5.19 16.11 16.01
N LEU A 85 5.02 16.27 14.69
CA LEU A 85 5.97 17.02 13.86
C LEU A 85 6.19 18.45 14.36
N CYS A 86 5.12 19.16 14.76
CA CYS A 86 5.22 20.52 15.28
C CYS A 86 6.02 20.64 16.59
N ALA A 87 6.17 19.55 17.34
CA ALA A 87 6.99 19.51 18.55
C ALA A 87 8.48 19.24 18.26
N LEU A 88 8.83 18.80 17.06
CA LEU A 88 10.21 18.44 16.71
C LEU A 88 11.03 19.69 16.33
N PRO A 89 12.29 19.80 16.79
CA PRO A 89 13.11 20.97 16.52
C PRO A 89 13.62 21.04 15.07
N GLY A 90 13.89 19.90 14.41
CA GLY A 90 14.51 19.85 13.08
C GLY A 90 14.82 18.44 12.59
N TYR A 91 15.70 18.34 11.59
CA TYR A 91 15.99 17.11 10.84
C TYR A 91 16.37 15.91 11.70
N HIS A 92 17.37 16.01 12.57
CA HIS A 92 17.90 14.83 13.30
C HIS A 92 16.86 14.16 14.19
N SER A 93 16.05 14.95 14.91
CA SER A 93 14.92 14.43 15.69
C SER A 93 13.82 13.87 14.81
N ALA A 94 13.55 14.50 13.66
CA ALA A 94 12.55 14.06 12.71
C ALA A 94 12.92 12.73 12.07
N ALA A 95 14.19 12.51 11.70
CA ALA A 95 14.63 11.28 11.05
C ALA A 95 14.24 10.01 11.84
N VAL A 96 14.44 10.03 13.15
CA VAL A 96 14.08 8.91 14.03
C VAL A 96 12.56 8.75 14.14
N VAL A 97 11.85 9.86 14.41
CA VAL A 97 10.41 9.83 14.66
C VAL A 97 9.63 9.47 13.39
N VAL A 98 9.99 10.04 12.25
CA VAL A 98 9.33 9.81 10.96
C VAL A 98 9.44 8.36 10.54
N ARG A 99 10.64 7.75 10.64
CA ARG A 99 10.81 6.31 10.37
C ARG A 99 9.95 5.47 11.32
N ALA A 100 10.03 5.72 12.63
CA ALA A 100 9.28 4.96 13.63
C ALA A 100 7.76 5.07 13.43
N GLN A 101 7.26 6.24 13.03
CA GLN A 101 5.85 6.48 12.74
C GLN A 101 5.41 5.81 11.44
N GLY A 102 6.27 5.76 10.42
CA GLY A 102 6.04 4.96 9.21
C GLY A 102 5.88 3.48 9.53
N GLU A 103 6.81 2.89 10.29
CA GLU A 103 6.71 1.48 10.69
C GLU A 103 5.51 1.22 11.60
N ALA A 104 5.16 2.18 12.47
CA ALA A 104 3.95 2.09 13.30
C ALA A 104 2.68 2.11 12.45
N LEU A 105 2.64 2.92 11.39
CA LEU A 105 1.52 2.95 10.44
C LEU A 105 1.37 1.61 9.71
N TRP A 106 2.47 1.04 9.21
CA TRP A 106 2.49 -0.29 8.59
C TRP A 106 1.95 -1.37 9.53
N ARG A 107 2.52 -1.47 10.75
CA ARG A 107 2.05 -2.42 11.77
C ARG A 107 0.59 -2.24 12.15
N THR A 108 0.09 -1.01 12.20
CA THR A 108 -1.33 -0.74 12.46
C THR A 108 -2.21 -1.26 11.33
N ALA A 109 -1.80 -1.08 10.07
CA ALA A 109 -2.53 -1.59 8.91
C ALA A 109 -2.58 -3.12 8.86
N ILE A 110 -1.51 -3.80 9.21
CA ILE A 110 -1.47 -5.27 9.26
C ILE A 110 -2.38 -5.81 10.37
N ARG A 111 -2.23 -5.27 11.60
CA ARG A 111 -3.10 -5.66 12.72
C ARG A 111 -4.57 -5.42 12.40
N ARG A 112 -4.86 -4.36 11.64
CA ARG A 112 -6.21 -4.10 11.13
C ARG A 112 -6.61 -5.17 10.11
N ALA A 113 -5.82 -5.45 9.08
CA ALA A 113 -6.16 -6.43 8.06
C ALA A 113 -6.36 -7.87 8.60
N GLN A 114 -5.73 -8.21 9.73
CA GLN A 114 -5.75 -9.55 10.33
C GLN A 114 -6.60 -9.67 11.59
N GLY A 115 -7.14 -8.55 12.10
CA GLY A 115 -7.92 -8.51 13.34
C GLY A 115 -9.42 -8.65 13.15
N ALA A 116 -10.13 -8.95 14.24
CA ALA A 116 -11.60 -8.85 14.28
C ALA A 116 -12.03 -7.37 14.33
N HIS A 117 -13.03 -7.00 13.54
CA HIS A 117 -13.53 -5.62 13.43
C HIS A 117 -15.04 -5.58 13.67
N ALA A 118 -15.51 -4.53 14.36
CA ALA A 118 -16.93 -4.30 14.60
C ALA A 118 -17.53 -3.37 13.53
N ALA A 119 -18.78 -3.59 13.15
CA ALA A 119 -19.55 -2.62 12.36
C ALA A 119 -19.80 -1.34 13.20
N PRO A 120 -19.89 -0.12 12.61
CA PRO A 120 -20.06 0.23 11.18
C PRO A 120 -18.76 0.66 10.44
N ASP A 121 -17.59 0.24 10.93
CA ASP A 121 -16.30 0.56 10.32
C ASP A 121 -16.18 -0.01 8.89
N LEU A 122 -15.24 0.53 8.10
CA LEU A 122 -14.83 -0.15 6.87
C LEU A 122 -14.32 -1.57 7.20
N PRO A 123 -14.36 -2.51 6.26
CA PRO A 123 -13.80 -3.84 6.52
C PRO A 123 -12.32 -3.81 6.89
N ALA A 124 -11.90 -4.86 7.59
CA ALA A 124 -10.55 -5.04 8.11
C ALA A 124 -9.47 -4.97 7.00
N THR A 125 -9.71 -5.68 5.90
CA THR A 125 -8.80 -5.86 4.76
C THR A 125 -8.80 -4.68 3.78
N ASP A 126 -9.51 -3.60 4.10
CA ASP A 126 -9.56 -2.41 3.25
C ASP A 126 -8.22 -1.66 3.23
N ASP A 127 -7.56 -1.63 2.07
CA ASP A 127 -6.22 -1.07 1.87
C ASP A 127 -6.21 0.46 1.83
N ARG A 128 -7.36 1.08 1.54
CA ARG A 128 -7.47 2.53 1.32
C ARG A 128 -7.15 3.34 2.57
N GLY A 129 -7.42 2.79 3.76
CA GLY A 129 -7.09 3.43 5.03
C GLY A 129 -5.60 3.69 5.18
N LEU A 130 -4.77 2.68 4.89
CA LEU A 130 -3.31 2.82 4.92
C LEU A 130 -2.82 3.80 3.84
N TYR A 131 -3.36 3.70 2.62
CA TYR A 131 -2.98 4.58 1.52
C TYR A 131 -3.25 6.06 1.87
N TRP A 132 -4.48 6.42 2.23
CA TRP A 132 -4.81 7.81 2.54
C TRP A 132 -4.11 8.33 3.81
N ALA A 133 -3.78 7.45 4.75
CA ALA A 133 -2.98 7.83 5.92
C ALA A 133 -1.55 8.21 5.50
N ARG A 134 -0.91 7.41 4.63
CA ARG A 134 0.40 7.74 4.06
C ARG A 134 0.37 9.06 3.29
N ILE A 135 -0.58 9.25 2.39
CA ILE A 135 -0.72 10.51 1.62
C ILE A 135 -0.88 11.72 2.56
N SER A 136 -1.73 11.59 3.58
CA SER A 136 -1.94 12.67 4.56
C SER A 136 -0.68 13.01 5.37
N MET A 137 0.04 11.98 5.82
CA MET A 137 1.28 12.14 6.59
C MET A 137 2.43 12.66 5.73
N ALA A 138 2.53 12.23 4.46
CA ALA A 138 3.50 12.74 3.49
C ALA A 138 3.26 14.24 3.19
N LYS A 139 2.01 14.65 2.97
CA LYS A 139 1.64 16.08 2.82
C LYS A 139 2.02 16.89 4.05
N ALA A 140 1.76 16.37 5.26
CA ALA A 140 2.18 17.02 6.50
C ALA A 140 3.71 17.20 6.55
N LEU A 141 4.49 16.16 6.22
CA LEU A 141 5.95 16.27 6.14
C LEU A 141 6.42 17.28 5.09
N ARG A 142 5.73 17.36 3.95
CA ARG A 142 6.05 18.32 2.89
C ARG A 142 5.85 19.76 3.34
N GLN A 143 4.76 20.03 4.05
CA GLN A 143 4.38 21.37 4.50
C GLN A 143 5.01 21.77 5.84
N TRP A 144 5.62 20.84 6.57
CA TRP A 144 6.16 21.09 7.91
C TRP A 144 7.32 22.10 7.92
N GLN A 145 7.23 23.11 8.77
CA GLN A 145 8.23 24.15 9.01
C GLN A 145 8.76 24.05 10.46
N PRO A 146 9.85 23.29 10.69
CA PRO A 146 10.50 23.23 12.00
C PRO A 146 11.15 24.56 12.40
N ARG A 147 11.45 24.69 13.71
CA ARG A 147 12.23 25.82 14.24
C ARG A 147 13.65 25.88 13.67
N GLN A 148 14.26 24.72 13.42
CA GLN A 148 15.51 24.59 12.68
C GLN A 148 15.14 24.26 11.22
N PRO A 149 15.28 25.21 10.27
CA PRO A 149 14.84 25.01 8.90
C PRO A 149 15.44 23.75 8.27
N LEU A 150 14.65 23.05 7.46
CA LEU A 150 15.12 21.91 6.67
C LEU A 150 15.64 22.40 5.32
N GLU A 151 16.77 21.85 4.91
CA GLU A 151 17.18 21.89 3.50
C GLU A 151 16.25 21.00 2.65
N ALA A 152 16.19 21.27 1.34
CA ALA A 152 15.35 20.49 0.43
C ALA A 152 15.72 19.00 0.43
N VAL A 153 17.02 18.68 0.47
CA VAL A 153 17.52 17.29 0.54
C VAL A 153 17.11 16.60 1.83
N GLN A 154 17.21 17.29 2.97
CA GLN A 154 16.78 16.76 4.28
C GLN A 154 15.29 16.45 4.30
N ARG A 155 14.46 17.31 3.71
CA ARG A 155 13.02 17.07 3.59
C ARG A 155 12.72 15.87 2.68
N ALA A 156 13.41 15.77 1.54
CA ALA A 156 13.28 14.65 0.63
C ALA A 156 13.68 13.32 1.29
N GLU A 157 14.75 13.30 2.09
CA GLU A 157 15.19 12.14 2.86
C GLU A 157 14.16 11.72 3.92
N LEU A 158 13.55 12.68 4.63
CA LEU A 158 12.49 12.37 5.59
C LEU A 158 11.27 11.74 4.90
N ILE A 159 10.85 12.29 3.76
CA ILE A 159 9.74 11.73 2.97
C ILE A 159 10.11 10.33 2.46
N ARG A 160 11.30 10.14 1.87
CA ARG A 160 11.77 8.82 1.42
C ARG A 160 11.82 7.83 2.57
N SER A 161 12.35 8.20 3.74
CA SER A 161 12.40 7.32 4.90
C SER A 161 11.00 6.96 5.41
N PHE A 162 10.05 7.89 5.35
CA PHE A 162 8.65 7.61 5.69
C PHE A 162 8.01 6.64 4.72
N GLU A 163 8.19 6.86 3.41
CA GLU A 163 7.65 6.00 2.35
C GLU A 163 8.17 4.57 2.52
N TYR A 164 9.48 4.37 2.69
CA TYR A 164 10.05 3.03 2.86
C TYR A 164 9.51 2.34 4.13
N ALA A 165 9.46 3.06 5.24
CA ALA A 165 9.00 2.51 6.52
C ALA A 165 7.51 2.15 6.52
N SER A 166 6.67 2.96 5.88
CA SER A 166 5.22 2.78 5.86
C SER A 166 4.71 1.77 4.83
N ARG A 167 5.61 1.22 4.02
CA ARG A 167 5.34 0.23 2.96
C ARG A 167 5.80 -1.19 3.28
N GLY A 168 6.30 -1.40 4.50
CA GLY A 168 6.86 -2.66 4.96
C GLY A 168 8.33 -2.87 4.65
N ILE A 169 8.93 -2.09 3.74
CA ILE A 169 10.30 -2.29 3.23
C ILE A 169 11.36 -2.33 4.35
N THR A 170 11.23 -1.49 5.38
CA THR A 170 12.21 -1.48 6.49
C THR A 170 11.95 -2.55 7.54
N SER A 171 10.75 -3.15 7.56
CA SER A 171 10.31 -4.11 8.57
C SER A 171 10.18 -5.55 8.09
N THR A 172 10.27 -5.82 6.78
CA THR A 172 10.25 -7.18 6.20
C THR A 172 11.39 -8.01 6.81
N ARG A 173 11.04 -8.98 7.68
CA ARG A 173 12.00 -9.81 8.41
C ARG A 173 11.48 -11.22 8.59
N PHE A 174 12.28 -12.20 8.18
CA PHE A 174 11.99 -13.61 8.41
C PHE A 174 12.64 -14.13 9.69
N ASP A 175 11.92 -14.98 10.42
CA ASP A 175 12.45 -15.68 11.58
C ASP A 175 13.33 -16.89 11.19
N ASP A 176 13.96 -17.49 12.19
CA ASP A 176 14.69 -18.74 12.04
C ASP A 176 13.75 -19.95 12.00
N GLY A 177 14.12 -20.98 11.23
CA GLY A 177 13.38 -22.26 11.18
C GLY A 177 12.06 -22.24 10.42
N VAL A 178 11.77 -21.18 9.66
CA VAL A 178 10.60 -21.08 8.79
C VAL A 178 11.00 -21.12 7.32
N ARG A 179 10.08 -21.59 6.48
CA ARG A 179 10.14 -21.38 5.03
C ARG A 179 9.70 -19.96 4.70
N ARG A 180 10.48 -19.25 3.88
CA ARG A 180 10.39 -17.79 3.74
C ARG A 180 9.76 -17.37 2.43
N VAL A 181 8.67 -16.62 2.47
CA VAL A 181 7.94 -16.21 1.26
C VAL A 181 7.74 -14.70 1.26
N LEU A 182 8.11 -14.06 0.16
CA LEU A 182 7.89 -12.62 -0.02
C LEU A 182 6.79 -12.38 -1.03
N VAL A 183 5.79 -11.58 -0.66
CA VAL A 183 4.70 -11.18 -1.56
C VAL A 183 4.61 -9.67 -1.65
N THR A 184 4.35 -9.12 -2.83
CA THR A 184 4.21 -7.67 -3.00
C THR A 184 2.79 -7.30 -3.44
N GLY A 185 2.36 -6.10 -3.08
CA GLY A 185 1.14 -5.47 -3.58
C GLY A 185 1.39 -4.05 -4.08
N PHE A 186 0.32 -3.36 -4.48
CA PHE A 186 0.35 -1.96 -4.87
C PHE A 186 -0.69 -1.11 -4.16
N ASP A 187 -0.41 0.19 -4.12
CA ASP A 187 -1.35 1.23 -3.73
C ASP A 187 -2.57 1.31 -4.69
N PRO A 188 -3.69 1.89 -4.22
CA PRO A 188 -4.79 2.35 -5.07
C PRO A 188 -4.32 3.14 -6.29
N PHE A 189 -4.96 2.90 -7.43
CA PHE A 189 -4.66 3.54 -8.73
C PHE A 189 -5.95 3.89 -9.46
N THR A 190 -5.87 4.78 -10.46
CA THR A 190 -7.01 5.32 -11.23
C THR A 190 -7.98 6.19 -10.43
N LEU A 191 -7.46 6.88 -9.41
CA LEU A 191 -8.22 7.71 -8.48
C LEU A 191 -8.82 8.99 -9.09
N ASP A 192 -8.37 9.39 -10.29
CA ASP A 192 -9.01 10.45 -11.08
C ASP A 192 -10.31 9.96 -11.73
N ALA A 193 -10.42 8.66 -12.02
CA ALA A 193 -11.63 8.06 -12.57
C ALA A 193 -12.65 7.76 -11.45
N ASP A 194 -12.18 7.24 -10.32
CA ASP A 194 -13.02 7.04 -9.13
C ASP A 194 -12.17 7.11 -7.86
N ILE A 195 -12.30 8.19 -7.10
CA ILE A 195 -11.56 8.42 -5.84
C ILE A 195 -11.85 7.37 -4.76
N ARG A 196 -12.93 6.60 -4.91
CA ARG A 196 -13.39 5.63 -3.91
C ARG A 196 -12.64 4.30 -4.00
N ILE A 197 -12.00 3.96 -5.12
CA ILE A 197 -11.47 2.61 -5.33
C ILE A 197 -10.21 2.34 -4.50
N GLY A 198 -10.03 1.07 -4.12
CA GLY A 198 -8.82 0.51 -3.52
C GLY A 198 -8.08 -0.39 -4.51
N ASN A 199 -7.02 -1.04 -4.05
CA ASN A 199 -6.27 -2.02 -4.82
C ASN A 199 -6.24 -3.38 -4.11
N PRO A 200 -6.86 -4.43 -4.68
CA PRO A 200 -6.93 -5.73 -4.02
C PRO A 200 -5.56 -6.39 -3.84
N SER A 201 -4.54 -6.03 -4.63
CA SER A 201 -3.17 -6.52 -4.37
C SER A 201 -2.57 -5.92 -3.09
N GLY A 202 -2.91 -4.68 -2.73
CA GLY A 202 -2.57 -4.08 -1.45
C GLY A 202 -3.30 -4.74 -0.28
N ALA A 203 -4.60 -5.03 -0.44
CA ALA A 203 -5.37 -5.79 0.55
C ALA A 203 -4.80 -7.19 0.79
N ASN A 204 -4.33 -7.86 -0.27
CA ASN A 204 -3.64 -9.14 -0.18
C ASN A 204 -2.35 -9.04 0.63
N ALA A 205 -1.50 -8.06 0.36
CA ALA A 205 -0.25 -7.87 1.10
C ALA A 205 -0.52 -7.69 2.60
N LEU A 206 -1.45 -6.80 2.96
CA LEU A 206 -1.79 -6.52 4.36
C LEU A 206 -2.36 -7.74 5.11
N SER A 207 -3.14 -8.57 4.43
CA SER A 207 -3.70 -9.79 5.02
C SER A 207 -2.70 -10.94 5.15
N LEU A 208 -1.54 -10.85 4.49
CA LEU A 208 -0.48 -11.88 4.49
C LEU A 208 0.70 -11.56 5.39
N ASP A 209 1.02 -10.28 5.61
CA ASP A 209 2.25 -9.86 6.29
C ASP A 209 2.43 -10.46 7.70
N GLY A 210 3.56 -11.11 7.96
CA GLY A 210 3.86 -11.75 9.23
C GLY A 210 3.01 -12.98 9.54
N THR A 211 2.13 -13.42 8.63
CA THR A 211 1.34 -14.64 8.85
C THR A 211 2.21 -15.88 8.76
N ARG A 212 1.83 -16.92 9.52
CA ARG A 212 2.46 -18.23 9.47
C ARG A 212 1.47 -19.29 9.04
N TRP A 213 1.80 -20.02 7.99
CA TRP A 213 1.00 -21.13 7.48
C TRP A 213 1.69 -22.46 7.74
N GLN A 214 0.91 -23.50 7.97
CA GLN A 214 1.40 -24.87 7.89
C GLN A 214 1.17 -25.38 6.46
N VAL A 215 2.24 -25.79 5.79
CA VAL A 215 2.23 -26.33 4.43
C VAL A 215 3.20 -27.51 4.40
N ASN A 216 2.73 -28.71 4.02
CA ASN A 216 3.54 -29.93 3.92
C ASN A 216 4.38 -30.28 5.18
N GLY A 217 3.92 -29.89 6.38
CA GLY A 217 4.63 -30.13 7.64
C GLY A 217 5.68 -29.06 7.99
N GLU A 218 5.84 -28.04 7.15
CA GLU A 218 6.71 -26.89 7.38
C GLU A 218 5.91 -25.65 7.79
N THR A 219 6.52 -24.83 8.64
CA THR A 219 6.00 -23.49 8.95
C THR A 219 6.50 -22.52 7.90
N VAL A 220 5.59 -21.98 7.08
CA VAL A 220 5.88 -20.92 6.13
C VAL A 220 5.58 -19.57 6.78
N GLN A 221 6.54 -18.64 6.78
CA GLN A 221 6.31 -17.24 7.13
C GLN A 221 6.22 -16.41 5.84
N ILE A 222 5.20 -15.57 5.77
CA ILE A 222 4.97 -14.69 4.63
C ILE A 222 5.20 -13.26 5.07
N GLU A 223 6.14 -12.59 4.44
CA GLU A 223 6.38 -11.16 4.62
C GLU A 223 5.97 -10.42 3.35
N THR A 224 5.62 -9.14 3.48
CA THR A 224 5.10 -8.38 2.35
C THR A 224 5.62 -6.96 2.26
N VAL A 225 5.46 -6.37 1.06
CA VAL A 225 5.67 -4.96 0.79
C VAL A 225 4.56 -4.41 -0.11
N VAL A 226 4.24 -3.12 0.02
CA VAL A 226 3.29 -2.42 -0.87
C VAL A 226 3.97 -1.29 -1.62
N PHE A 227 4.08 -1.43 -2.94
CA PHE A 227 4.70 -0.43 -3.80
C PHE A 227 3.74 0.70 -4.20
N PRO A 228 4.26 1.92 -4.42
CA PRO A 228 3.48 3.00 -4.99
C PRO A 228 3.22 2.73 -6.46
N VAL A 229 2.11 3.27 -6.98
CA VAL A 229 1.91 3.37 -8.43
C VAL A 229 2.52 4.69 -8.90
N ARG A 230 3.86 4.79 -8.80
CA ARG A 230 4.66 5.96 -9.17
C ARG A 230 5.95 5.55 -9.88
N TYR A 231 6.25 6.19 -11.01
CA TYR A 231 7.45 5.91 -11.78
C TYR A 231 8.74 6.34 -11.08
N THR A 232 8.72 7.51 -10.42
CA THR A 232 9.91 8.05 -9.76
C THR A 232 10.48 7.10 -8.72
N ASP A 233 9.65 6.46 -7.90
CA ASP A 233 10.11 5.52 -6.88
C ASP A 233 10.78 4.27 -7.48
N PHE A 234 10.28 3.81 -8.62
CA PHE A 234 10.88 2.69 -9.37
C PHE A 234 12.19 3.13 -10.04
N ASP A 235 12.23 4.34 -10.58
CA ASP A 235 13.42 4.93 -11.19
C ASP A 235 14.55 5.12 -10.16
N GLU A 236 14.19 5.42 -8.91
CA GLU A 236 15.09 5.57 -7.76
C GLU A 236 15.42 4.25 -7.04
N GLY A 237 15.03 3.10 -7.61
CA GLY A 237 15.47 1.77 -7.16
C GLY A 237 14.68 1.16 -6.00
N MET A 238 13.46 1.64 -5.69
CA MET A 238 12.65 1.12 -4.59
C MET A 238 12.37 -0.40 -4.71
N VAL A 239 12.21 -0.91 -5.92
CA VAL A 239 11.96 -2.33 -6.15
C VAL A 239 13.17 -3.17 -5.76
N GLU A 240 14.36 -2.78 -6.21
CA GLU A 240 15.60 -3.47 -5.87
C GLU A 240 15.91 -3.37 -4.38
N ASP A 241 15.72 -2.20 -3.77
CA ASP A 241 15.91 -1.99 -2.33
C ASP A 241 15.01 -2.93 -1.50
N ALA A 242 13.78 -3.17 -1.96
CA ALA A 242 12.83 -4.06 -1.29
C ALA A 242 13.08 -5.55 -1.57
N LEU A 243 13.46 -5.94 -2.80
CA LEU A 243 13.53 -7.34 -3.21
C LEU A 243 14.91 -7.97 -3.08
N ALA A 244 15.98 -7.26 -3.48
CA ALA A 244 17.33 -7.81 -3.54
C ALA A 244 17.83 -8.42 -2.22
N PRO A 245 17.51 -7.87 -1.03
CA PRO A 245 17.89 -8.49 0.25
C PRO A 245 17.37 -9.92 0.42
N HIS A 246 16.23 -10.25 -0.20
CA HIS A 246 15.57 -11.56 -0.11
C HIS A 246 16.00 -12.54 -1.19
N TYR A 247 16.78 -12.11 -2.17
CA TYR A 247 17.43 -12.99 -3.14
C TYR A 247 18.89 -13.31 -2.77
N ARG A 248 19.52 -12.49 -1.92
CA ARG A 248 20.91 -12.70 -1.51
C ARG A 248 21.01 -13.84 -0.48
N PRO A 249 22.07 -14.67 -0.53
CA PRO A 249 22.30 -15.68 0.50
C PRO A 249 22.35 -15.05 1.91
N GLY A 250 21.67 -15.67 2.86
CA GLY A 250 21.65 -15.21 4.24
C GLY A 250 20.36 -15.58 4.99
N PRO A 251 20.22 -15.15 6.25
CA PRO A 251 19.07 -15.49 7.10
C PRO A 251 17.74 -14.89 6.61
N GLN A 252 17.78 -13.97 5.64
CA GLN A 252 16.61 -13.29 5.07
C GLN A 252 16.34 -13.71 3.62
N HIS A 253 17.12 -14.67 3.09
CA HIS A 253 16.92 -15.27 1.77
C HIS A 253 15.56 -15.96 1.72
N ALA A 254 14.71 -15.56 0.79
CA ALA A 254 13.40 -16.16 0.57
C ALA A 254 13.54 -17.48 -0.20
N GLU A 255 12.44 -18.24 -0.27
CA GLU A 255 12.30 -19.44 -1.08
C GLU A 255 11.25 -19.28 -2.19
N LEU A 256 10.47 -18.19 -2.15
CA LEU A 256 9.55 -17.80 -3.21
C LEU A 256 9.33 -16.28 -3.14
N VAL A 257 9.35 -15.61 -4.29
CA VAL A 257 9.01 -14.18 -4.42
C VAL A 257 7.93 -13.98 -5.48
N MET A 258 6.72 -13.63 -5.04
CA MET A 258 5.60 -13.36 -5.93
C MET A 258 5.20 -11.89 -5.85
N THR A 259 5.37 -11.15 -6.94
CA THR A 259 4.80 -9.81 -7.03
C THR A 259 3.33 -9.91 -7.44
N ALA A 260 2.48 -9.02 -6.93
CA ALA A 260 1.08 -8.97 -7.32
C ALA A 260 0.61 -7.55 -7.66
N SER A 261 -0.28 -7.45 -8.64
CA SER A 261 -0.92 -6.21 -9.08
C SER A 261 -2.40 -6.46 -9.39
N GLN A 262 -3.23 -5.42 -9.39
CA GLN A 262 -4.58 -5.54 -9.95
C GLN A 262 -4.54 -5.59 -11.49
N GLY A 263 -5.33 -6.46 -12.09
CA GLY A 263 -5.39 -6.70 -13.52
C GLY A 263 -6.74 -6.28 -14.10
N ARG A 264 -7.62 -7.26 -14.33
CA ARG A 264 -8.90 -7.06 -15.04
C ARG A 264 -10.06 -7.70 -14.29
N VAL A 265 -11.28 -7.44 -14.73
CA VAL A 265 -12.47 -8.03 -14.11
C VAL A 265 -12.43 -9.55 -14.22
N GLY A 266 -12.71 -10.23 -13.11
CA GLY A 266 -13.08 -11.65 -13.11
C GLY A 266 -11.93 -12.66 -13.22
N LEU A 267 -10.68 -12.21 -13.28
CA LEU A 267 -9.54 -13.07 -13.67
C LEU A 267 -8.32 -12.90 -12.77
N PHE A 268 -7.78 -14.03 -12.32
CA PHE A 268 -6.42 -14.15 -11.82
C PHE A 268 -5.49 -14.55 -12.96
N ASP A 269 -4.65 -13.62 -13.40
CA ASP A 269 -3.71 -13.83 -14.50
C ASP A 269 -2.32 -14.19 -13.97
N LEU A 270 -1.85 -15.38 -14.32
CA LEU A 270 -0.49 -15.86 -14.06
C LEU A 270 0.39 -15.44 -15.23
N GLU A 271 1.18 -14.39 -15.02
CA GLU A 271 1.95 -13.77 -16.11
C GLU A 271 3.24 -14.54 -16.39
N VAL A 272 3.37 -15.06 -17.61
CA VAL A 272 4.50 -15.93 -17.98
C VAL A 272 5.72 -15.11 -18.40
N PHE A 273 5.54 -14.07 -19.23
CA PHE A 273 6.63 -13.30 -19.82
C PHE A 273 6.61 -11.85 -19.33
N ASN A 274 7.73 -11.40 -18.79
CA ASN A 274 7.91 -10.04 -18.28
C ASN A 274 8.84 -9.27 -19.22
N GLY A 275 8.42 -8.07 -19.62
CA GLY A 275 9.13 -7.22 -20.57
C GLY A 275 9.94 -6.13 -19.90
N ARG A 276 11.12 -5.82 -20.43
CA ARG A 276 12.06 -4.84 -19.83
C ARG A 276 11.58 -3.38 -19.86
N ARG A 277 10.56 -3.04 -20.66
CA ARG A 277 10.29 -1.66 -21.08
C ARG A 277 8.91 -1.15 -20.69
N ARG A 278 8.80 0.19 -20.64
CA ARG A 278 7.55 0.95 -20.51
C ARG A 278 7.03 1.34 -21.90
N SER A 279 5.71 1.30 -22.08
CA SER A 279 5.08 1.61 -23.38
C SER A 279 3.69 2.25 -23.31
N VAL A 280 3.18 2.52 -22.10
CA VAL A 280 1.81 3.02 -21.90
C VAL A 280 1.72 4.52 -22.13
N VAL A 281 0.72 4.91 -22.94
CA VAL A 281 0.37 6.30 -23.28
C VAL A 281 -1.09 6.65 -22.96
N SER A 282 -1.84 5.73 -22.37
CA SER A 282 -3.26 5.93 -22.06
C SER A 282 -3.52 6.49 -20.67
N ILE A 283 -2.57 6.32 -19.73
CA ILE A 283 -2.71 6.76 -18.35
C ILE A 283 -1.34 7.07 -17.72
N GLY A 284 -1.29 8.13 -16.90
CA GLY A 284 -0.14 8.45 -16.06
C GLY A 284 -0.17 7.71 -14.73
N ASP A 285 0.93 7.81 -13.97
CA ASP A 285 1.03 7.29 -12.61
C ASP A 285 0.16 8.09 -11.62
N ASN A 286 0.22 7.74 -10.34
CA ASN A 286 -0.56 8.46 -9.34
C ASN A 286 -0.17 9.95 -9.22
N ASN A 287 1.01 10.37 -9.69
CA ASN A 287 1.37 11.78 -9.80
C ASN A 287 1.07 12.38 -11.18
N ASN A 288 0.31 11.66 -12.02
CA ASN A 288 0.02 11.99 -13.41
C ASN A 288 1.29 12.14 -14.28
N LEU A 289 2.38 11.45 -13.90
CA LEU A 289 3.59 11.37 -14.69
C LEU A 289 3.51 10.22 -15.70
N TRP A 290 4.06 10.45 -16.89
CA TRP A 290 4.07 9.47 -17.97
C TRP A 290 5.33 8.62 -17.96
N GLY A 291 5.20 7.33 -18.28
CA GLY A 291 6.33 6.38 -18.30
C GLY A 291 7.34 6.61 -19.43
N GLY A 292 7.01 7.48 -20.39
CA GLY A 292 7.92 7.98 -21.43
C GLY A 292 8.03 7.14 -22.71
N GLY A 293 7.38 5.98 -22.78
CA GLY A 293 7.42 5.10 -23.97
C GLY A 293 6.06 4.95 -24.65
N THR A 294 6.09 4.43 -25.87
CA THR A 294 4.89 4.03 -26.62
C THR A 294 5.01 2.56 -27.05
N ILE A 295 3.92 1.96 -27.52
CA ILE A 295 3.99 0.59 -28.03
C ILE A 295 4.94 0.43 -29.23
N THR A 296 5.13 1.48 -30.05
CA THR A 296 6.05 1.48 -31.21
C THR A 296 7.47 1.96 -30.86
N ALA A 297 7.63 2.66 -29.73
CA ALA A 297 8.90 3.15 -29.23
C ALA A 297 8.99 2.93 -27.70
N PRO A 298 9.08 1.66 -27.24
CA PRO A 298 9.10 1.36 -25.82
C PRO A 298 10.45 1.75 -25.21
N VAL A 299 10.45 2.28 -23.99
CA VAL A 299 11.64 2.82 -23.33
C VAL A 299 12.07 1.93 -22.17
N VAL A 300 13.39 1.81 -21.98
CA VAL A 300 13.95 1.27 -20.74
C VAL A 300 13.82 2.34 -19.68
N ALA A 301 13.21 2.02 -18.54
CA ALA A 301 13.02 2.95 -17.44
C ALA A 301 14.38 3.46 -16.90
N PRO A 302 14.47 4.71 -16.43
CA PRO A 302 15.60 5.15 -15.62
C PRO A 302 15.84 4.20 -14.45
N GLY A 303 17.11 4.00 -14.08
CA GLY A 303 17.48 3.09 -12.99
C GLY A 303 17.25 1.59 -13.25
N MET A 304 16.65 1.19 -14.38
CA MET A 304 16.47 -0.22 -14.73
C MET A 304 17.82 -0.91 -14.92
N PRO A 305 18.10 -2.01 -14.21
CA PRO A 305 19.35 -2.74 -14.40
C PRO A 305 19.53 -3.30 -15.82
N ALA A 306 20.77 -3.61 -16.17
CA ALA A 306 21.08 -4.33 -17.40
C ALA A 306 20.47 -5.74 -17.37
N GLY A 307 19.85 -6.17 -18.47
CA GLY A 307 19.19 -7.46 -18.58
C GLY A 307 18.59 -7.70 -19.96
N PRO A 308 18.11 -8.92 -20.23
CA PRO A 308 17.48 -9.28 -21.52
C PRO A 308 16.16 -8.55 -21.73
N GLU A 309 15.65 -8.46 -22.97
CA GLU A 309 14.35 -7.84 -23.23
C GLU A 309 13.18 -8.59 -22.56
N TRP A 310 13.34 -9.90 -22.38
CA TRP A 310 12.32 -10.80 -21.86
C TRP A 310 12.86 -11.67 -20.75
N LEU A 311 12.06 -11.83 -19.70
CA LEU A 311 12.26 -12.80 -18.63
C LEU A 311 11.01 -13.64 -18.44
N THR A 312 11.19 -14.86 -17.94
CA THR A 312 10.09 -15.80 -17.72
C THR A 312 9.91 -16.06 -16.23
N SER A 313 8.65 -16.12 -15.82
CA SER A 313 8.27 -16.56 -14.48
C SER A 313 8.69 -18.01 -14.24
N SER A 314 9.19 -18.29 -13.04
CA SER A 314 9.52 -19.63 -12.55
C SER A 314 8.58 -20.11 -11.44
N LEU A 315 7.45 -19.41 -11.22
CA LEU A 315 6.39 -19.91 -10.34
C LEU A 315 5.78 -21.22 -10.88
N PRO A 316 5.23 -22.09 -10.01
CA PRO A 316 4.56 -23.34 -10.39
C PRO A 316 3.20 -23.06 -11.05
N MET A 317 3.24 -22.56 -12.29
CA MET A 317 2.07 -22.00 -12.97
C MET A 317 0.98 -23.04 -13.22
N THR A 318 1.34 -24.30 -13.47
CA THR A 318 0.37 -25.38 -13.75
C THR A 318 -0.48 -25.65 -12.51
N GLU A 319 0.17 -25.77 -11.36
CA GLU A 319 -0.45 -26.00 -10.06
C GLU A 319 -1.28 -24.79 -9.66
N MET A 320 -0.69 -23.59 -9.71
CA MET A 320 -1.39 -22.34 -9.42
C MET A 320 -2.65 -22.19 -10.30
N ALA A 321 -2.57 -22.49 -11.59
CA ALA A 321 -3.69 -22.42 -12.51
C ALA A 321 -4.82 -23.42 -12.20
N ALA A 322 -4.51 -24.55 -11.54
CA ALA A 322 -5.53 -25.52 -11.13
C ALA A 322 -6.31 -25.09 -9.86
N THR A 323 -5.93 -23.98 -9.22
CA THR A 323 -6.56 -23.52 -7.97
C THR A 323 -8.01 -23.05 -8.21
N ALA A 324 -8.94 -23.60 -7.43
CA ALA A 324 -10.33 -23.13 -7.42
C ALA A 324 -10.45 -21.79 -6.68
N VAL A 325 -10.95 -20.77 -7.37
CA VAL A 325 -11.03 -19.38 -6.86
C VAL A 325 -12.39 -18.72 -7.14
N PRO A 326 -13.54 -19.32 -6.72
CA PRO A 326 -14.86 -18.75 -7.00
C PRO A 326 -15.02 -17.35 -6.39
N PRO A 327 -15.74 -16.42 -7.06
CA PRO A 327 -16.46 -16.57 -8.33
C PRO A 327 -15.56 -16.34 -9.57
N PHE A 328 -14.25 -16.25 -9.37
CA PHE A 328 -13.27 -15.96 -10.41
C PHE A 328 -12.72 -17.24 -11.04
N ARG A 329 -11.80 -17.06 -11.99
CA ARG A 329 -11.00 -18.13 -12.58
C ARG A 329 -9.55 -17.69 -12.74
N THR A 330 -8.66 -18.66 -12.80
CA THR A 330 -7.25 -18.49 -13.14
C THR A 330 -7.05 -18.52 -14.66
N ARG A 331 -5.97 -17.91 -15.14
CA ARG A 331 -5.50 -18.00 -16.51
C ARG A 331 -3.99 -17.91 -16.56
N VAL A 332 -3.34 -18.88 -17.22
CA VAL A 332 -1.93 -18.75 -17.61
C VAL A 332 -1.85 -17.82 -18.81
N ASN A 333 -1.18 -16.67 -18.66
CA ASN A 333 -1.12 -15.64 -19.68
C ASN A 333 0.28 -15.61 -20.33
N THR A 334 0.33 -16.04 -21.59
CA THR A 334 1.55 -16.11 -22.42
C THR A 334 1.62 -15.01 -23.48
N SER A 335 0.58 -14.18 -23.61
CA SER A 335 0.44 -13.24 -24.71
C SER A 335 1.27 -11.98 -24.50
N VAL A 336 2.20 -11.66 -25.41
CA VAL A 336 3.05 -10.46 -25.33
C VAL A 336 2.85 -9.53 -26.53
N LEU A 337 3.22 -8.26 -26.40
CA LEU A 337 3.43 -7.36 -27.55
C LEU A 337 4.93 -7.18 -27.75
N GLU A 338 5.43 -7.54 -28.93
CA GLU A 338 6.84 -7.40 -29.25
C GLU A 338 7.05 -6.53 -30.48
N ILE A 339 8.24 -5.96 -30.63
CA ILE A 339 8.74 -5.50 -31.93
C ILE A 339 9.75 -6.55 -32.40
N PRO A 340 9.44 -7.34 -33.45
CA PRO A 340 10.34 -8.41 -33.91
C PRO A 340 11.72 -7.89 -34.32
N ALA A 341 12.73 -8.76 -34.26
CA ALA A 341 14.11 -8.40 -34.61
C ALA A 341 14.18 -7.76 -36.01
N GLY A 342 14.82 -6.58 -36.10
CA GLY A 342 14.96 -5.82 -37.35
C GLY A 342 13.69 -5.14 -37.86
N GLN A 343 12.59 -5.15 -37.09
CA GLN A 343 11.33 -4.49 -37.44
C GLN A 343 11.08 -3.26 -36.57
N THR A 344 10.06 -2.49 -36.93
CA THR A 344 9.60 -1.29 -36.20
C THR A 344 8.13 -1.35 -35.81
N THR A 345 7.39 -2.36 -36.28
CA THR A 345 5.96 -2.50 -36.04
C THR A 345 5.70 -3.53 -34.94
N PRO A 346 4.96 -3.17 -33.88
CA PRO A 346 4.60 -4.11 -32.82
C PRO A 346 3.65 -5.21 -33.31
N VAL A 347 3.85 -6.42 -32.84
CA VAL A 347 3.05 -7.61 -33.18
C VAL A 347 2.67 -8.36 -31.90
N ARG A 348 1.39 -8.69 -31.76
CA ARG A 348 0.88 -9.53 -30.67
C ARG A 348 1.32 -10.98 -30.88
N ARG A 349 1.97 -11.58 -29.88
CA ARG A 349 2.35 -12.99 -29.88
C ARG A 349 1.65 -13.75 -28.76
N PRO A 350 0.60 -14.54 -29.07
CA PRO A 350 -0.14 -15.28 -28.06
C PRO A 350 0.69 -16.29 -27.25
N ALA A 351 1.79 -16.79 -27.82
CA ALA A 351 2.60 -17.88 -27.25
C ALA A 351 4.00 -17.42 -26.77
N GLY A 352 4.17 -16.13 -26.48
CA GLY A 352 5.44 -15.57 -26.02
C GLY A 352 6.30 -14.92 -27.11
N PRO A 353 7.43 -14.33 -26.72
CA PRO A 353 8.28 -13.54 -27.60
C PRO A 353 9.12 -14.39 -28.56
N THR A 354 9.53 -13.79 -29.67
CA THR A 354 10.49 -14.34 -30.63
C THR A 354 11.93 -13.91 -30.29
N ALA A 355 12.91 -14.71 -30.72
CA ALA A 355 14.31 -14.44 -30.42
C ALA A 355 14.77 -13.07 -31.00
N GLY A 356 15.42 -12.27 -30.15
CA GLY A 356 15.93 -10.94 -30.53
C GLY A 356 14.88 -9.84 -30.65
N SER A 357 13.62 -10.09 -30.27
CA SER A 357 12.58 -9.06 -30.26
C SER A 357 12.74 -8.08 -29.10
N ILE A 358 12.18 -6.89 -29.26
CA ILE A 358 12.13 -5.85 -28.23
C ILE A 358 10.79 -5.94 -27.49
N ALA A 359 10.83 -5.80 -26.17
CA ALA A 359 9.64 -5.81 -25.34
C ALA A 359 8.84 -4.53 -25.47
N SER A 360 7.64 -4.62 -26.04
CA SER A 360 6.68 -3.53 -26.02
C SER A 360 5.72 -3.68 -24.85
N GLU A 361 5.16 -4.88 -24.64
CA GLU A 361 4.36 -5.23 -23.47
C GLU A 361 4.70 -6.66 -23.04
N GLY A 362 4.97 -6.88 -21.75
CA GLY A 362 4.89 -8.20 -21.15
C GLY A 362 3.47 -8.74 -21.12
N ALA A 363 3.31 -9.94 -20.58
CA ALA A 363 2.00 -10.57 -20.45
C ALA A 363 1.06 -9.73 -19.57
N GLY A 364 1.62 -9.06 -18.56
CA GLY A 364 0.95 -8.09 -17.69
C GLY A 364 0.80 -6.68 -18.27
N GLY A 365 1.17 -6.43 -19.53
CA GLY A 365 1.09 -5.12 -20.19
C GLY A 365 2.43 -4.37 -20.25
N GLY A 366 2.37 -3.04 -20.40
CA GLY A 366 3.56 -2.16 -20.53
C GLY A 366 3.70 -1.11 -19.42
N TYR A 367 3.01 -1.32 -18.30
CA TYR A 367 2.92 -0.39 -17.16
C TYR A 367 3.79 -0.86 -15.97
N LEU A 368 3.62 -0.23 -14.80
CA LEU A 368 4.34 -0.56 -13.55
C LEU A 368 4.16 -2.01 -13.07
N SER A 369 3.03 -2.66 -13.38
CA SER A 369 2.82 -4.08 -13.05
C SER A 369 3.79 -5.00 -13.83
N ASN A 370 3.96 -4.75 -15.13
CA ASN A 370 4.99 -5.41 -15.92
C ASN A 370 6.39 -5.06 -15.43
N GLU A 371 6.63 -3.79 -15.05
CA GLU A 371 7.94 -3.38 -14.58
C GLU A 371 8.35 -4.07 -13.28
N VAL A 372 7.46 -4.15 -12.29
CA VAL A 372 7.76 -4.89 -11.04
C VAL A 372 7.94 -6.38 -11.31
N ALA A 373 7.17 -6.95 -12.24
CA ALA A 373 7.29 -8.34 -12.65
C ALA A 373 8.68 -8.62 -13.25
N TYR A 374 9.11 -7.74 -14.18
CA TYR A 374 10.40 -7.83 -14.83
C TYR A 374 11.54 -7.65 -13.82
N ARG A 375 11.51 -6.59 -12.99
CA ARG A 375 12.53 -6.33 -11.96
C ARG A 375 12.62 -7.49 -10.96
N ASN A 376 11.49 -8.07 -10.53
CA ASN A 376 11.47 -9.26 -9.68
C ASN A 376 12.17 -10.46 -10.35
N THR A 377 11.76 -10.82 -11.57
CA THR A 377 12.40 -11.93 -12.29
C THR A 377 13.86 -11.65 -12.65
N LEU A 378 14.26 -10.39 -12.77
CA LEU A 378 15.66 -10.02 -13.00
C LEU A 378 16.50 -10.22 -11.74
N GLN A 379 15.96 -9.88 -10.55
CA GLN A 379 16.65 -10.20 -9.29
C GLN A 379 16.88 -11.71 -9.16
N ARG A 380 15.91 -12.55 -9.56
CA ARG A 380 16.10 -14.00 -9.68
C ARG A 380 17.28 -14.35 -10.55
N GLU A 381 17.29 -13.92 -11.81
CA GLU A 381 18.39 -14.24 -12.74
C GLU A 381 19.77 -13.77 -12.25
N LEU A 382 19.83 -12.63 -11.56
CA LEU A 382 21.10 -12.05 -11.12
C LEU A 382 21.63 -12.64 -9.81
N LEU A 383 20.75 -13.08 -8.90
CA LEU A 383 21.12 -13.37 -7.51
C LEU A 383 20.82 -14.81 -7.10
N ASP A 384 19.74 -15.41 -7.60
CA ASP A 384 19.39 -16.81 -7.38
C ASP A 384 18.48 -17.34 -8.50
N PRO A 385 19.06 -17.86 -9.60
CA PRO A 385 18.28 -18.36 -10.73
C PRO A 385 17.33 -19.52 -10.37
N SER A 386 17.55 -20.19 -9.25
CA SER A 386 16.77 -21.37 -8.83
C SER A 386 15.51 -21.04 -8.03
N MET A 387 15.43 -19.85 -7.41
CA MET A 387 14.28 -19.47 -6.59
C MET A 387 13.03 -19.24 -7.45
N PRO A 388 11.87 -19.85 -7.13
CA PRO A 388 10.60 -19.53 -7.78
C PRO A 388 10.23 -18.04 -7.65
N ALA A 389 10.06 -17.38 -8.79
CA ALA A 389 9.66 -15.98 -8.82
C ALA A 389 8.80 -15.64 -10.04
N GLY A 390 7.83 -14.75 -9.85
CA GLY A 390 6.92 -14.36 -10.92
C GLY A 390 5.92 -13.30 -10.50
N HIS A 391 4.85 -13.18 -11.28
CA HIS A 391 3.84 -12.15 -11.10
C HIS A 391 2.42 -12.69 -11.22
N LEU A 392 1.55 -12.22 -10.31
CA LEU A 392 0.13 -12.51 -10.29
C LEU A 392 -0.66 -11.20 -10.48
N HIS A 393 -1.41 -11.11 -11.56
CA HIS A 393 -2.47 -10.12 -11.67
C HIS A 393 -3.75 -10.66 -11.02
N VAL A 394 -4.30 -9.92 -10.06
CA VAL A 394 -5.56 -10.24 -9.37
C VAL A 394 -6.74 -9.51 -10.02
N PRO A 395 -8.00 -9.95 -9.83
CA PRO A 395 -9.13 -9.23 -10.36
C PRO A 395 -9.22 -7.78 -9.83
N VAL A 396 -9.84 -6.87 -10.60
CA VAL A 396 -10.14 -5.51 -10.10
C VAL A 396 -11.38 -5.51 -9.22
N LEU A 397 -11.45 -4.52 -8.31
CA LEU A 397 -12.61 -4.30 -7.45
C LEU A 397 -13.80 -3.72 -8.24
N GLN A 398 -15.01 -4.09 -7.84
CA GLN A 398 -16.24 -3.60 -8.47
C GLN A 398 -17.27 -3.20 -7.41
N PHE A 399 -17.79 -1.98 -7.51
CA PHE A 399 -18.99 -1.58 -6.81
C PHE A 399 -20.23 -2.25 -7.40
N GLY A 400 -21.31 -2.32 -6.62
CA GLY A 400 -22.62 -2.66 -7.14
C GLY A 400 -23.05 -1.66 -8.22
N ALA A 401 -23.75 -2.12 -9.26
CA ALA A 401 -24.07 -1.32 -10.45
C ALA A 401 -24.80 0.01 -10.17
N GLY A 402 -25.50 0.12 -9.04
CA GLY A 402 -26.22 1.34 -8.63
C GLY A 402 -25.42 2.27 -7.70
N ASN A 403 -24.22 1.89 -7.25
CA ASN A 403 -23.46 2.68 -6.28
C ASN A 403 -22.58 3.72 -6.96
N THR A 404 -23.05 4.96 -6.98
CA THR A 404 -22.33 6.12 -7.53
C THR A 404 -21.79 7.08 -6.47
N THR A 405 -22.22 6.95 -5.22
CA THR A 405 -21.91 7.92 -4.15
C THR A 405 -21.18 7.30 -2.97
N GLU A 406 -21.61 6.13 -2.52
CA GLU A 406 -21.12 5.49 -1.30
C GLU A 406 -19.70 4.99 -1.47
N ILE A 407 -18.87 5.17 -0.44
CA ILE A 407 -17.47 4.75 -0.46
C ILE A 407 -17.31 3.22 -0.39
N THR A 408 -18.36 2.48 -0.05
CA THR A 408 -18.35 1.01 0.01
C THR A 408 -19.77 0.50 -0.18
N ASP A 409 -19.91 -0.75 -0.63
CA ASP A 409 -21.18 -1.47 -0.65
C ASP A 409 -20.94 -2.98 -0.51
N PRO A 410 -21.97 -3.79 -0.21
CA PRO A 410 -21.79 -5.23 0.00
C PRO A 410 -21.17 -5.98 -1.19
N THR A 411 -21.37 -5.51 -2.42
CA THR A 411 -20.76 -6.12 -3.61
C THR A 411 -19.26 -5.83 -3.65
N TYR A 412 -18.87 -4.59 -3.40
CA TYR A 412 -17.46 -4.20 -3.31
C TYR A 412 -16.71 -4.99 -2.24
N GLU A 413 -17.33 -5.14 -1.07
CA GLU A 413 -16.73 -5.87 0.06
C GLU A 413 -16.62 -7.37 -0.21
N ALA A 414 -17.69 -8.01 -0.68
CA ALA A 414 -17.67 -9.43 -1.04
C ALA A 414 -16.69 -9.71 -2.20
N ASN A 415 -16.59 -8.79 -3.15
CA ASN A 415 -15.64 -8.88 -4.26
C ASN A 415 -14.19 -8.84 -3.76
N ARG A 416 -13.84 -7.89 -2.88
CA ARG A 416 -12.52 -7.81 -2.25
C ARG A 416 -12.21 -9.09 -1.47
N ASP A 417 -13.13 -9.55 -0.64
CA ASP A 417 -12.91 -10.71 0.22
C ASP A 417 -12.71 -12.00 -0.60
N ALA A 418 -13.46 -12.15 -1.70
CA ALA A 418 -13.25 -13.25 -2.65
C ALA A 418 -11.89 -13.16 -3.37
N ILE A 419 -11.43 -11.95 -3.71
CA ILE A 419 -10.11 -11.77 -4.33
C ILE A 419 -9.01 -12.14 -3.34
N VAL A 420 -9.10 -11.68 -2.09
CA VAL A 420 -8.14 -12.00 -1.03
C VAL A 420 -8.07 -13.50 -0.78
N ALA A 421 -9.23 -14.16 -0.61
CA ALA A 421 -9.29 -15.60 -0.45
C ALA A 421 -8.68 -16.35 -1.66
N GLY A 422 -8.99 -15.90 -2.88
CA GLY A 422 -8.44 -16.50 -4.10
C GLY A 422 -6.92 -16.36 -4.21
N SER A 423 -6.38 -15.17 -3.90
CA SER A 423 -4.93 -14.94 -3.87
C SER A 423 -4.21 -15.80 -2.82
N HIS A 424 -4.80 -15.94 -1.63
CA HIS A 424 -4.24 -16.80 -0.59
C HIS A 424 -4.25 -18.28 -1.01
N ALA A 425 -5.34 -18.73 -1.65
CA ALA A 425 -5.43 -20.10 -2.18
C ALA A 425 -4.38 -20.36 -3.26
N ILE A 426 -4.22 -19.44 -4.21
CA ILE A 426 -3.22 -19.54 -5.29
C ILE A 426 -1.80 -19.59 -4.72
N LEU A 427 -1.48 -18.72 -3.76
CA LEU A 427 -0.19 -18.73 -3.08
C LEU A 427 0.05 -20.04 -2.33
N ARG A 428 -0.95 -20.53 -1.60
CA ARG A 428 -0.85 -21.81 -0.88
C ARG A 428 -0.57 -22.96 -1.84
N THR A 429 -1.24 -23.00 -3.01
CA THR A 429 -0.95 -23.99 -4.04
C THR A 429 0.48 -23.88 -4.58
N ALA A 430 1.02 -22.66 -4.72
CA ALA A 430 2.39 -22.44 -5.15
C ALA A 430 3.46 -22.94 -4.15
N LEU A 431 3.04 -23.18 -2.90
CA LEU A 431 3.91 -23.64 -1.82
C LEU A 431 3.80 -25.16 -1.59
N ASN A 432 2.81 -25.82 -2.17
CA ASN A 432 2.66 -27.28 -2.13
C ASN A 432 3.70 -27.95 -3.03
#